data_AF-A0AAU2JZ20-F1
#
_entry.id   AF-A0AAU2JZ20-F1
#
_cell.length_a   1.000
_cell.length_b   1.000
_cell.length_c   1.000
_cell.angle_alpha   90.00
_cell.angle_beta   90.00
_cell.angle_gamma   90.00
#
_symmetry.space_group_name_H-M   'P 1'
#
loop_
_entity.id
_entity.type
_entity.pdbx_description
1 polymer ?
#
loop_
_entity_poly.entity_id
_entity_poly.type
_entity_poly.pdbx_seq_one_letter_code
_entity_poly.pdbx_strand_id
1 'polypeptide(L)'
;MTRNSDPVFSDDAVLLPREGWPSDSPLPAAAVRDHDPDASPPEMRTVQGDTVFVPAARRTELERFCAAHGIPLSRRPDVWGDLLEPFLDTTFTAADQAQTLDRLARAGLGAAEVADIRERVGPLMRAYNSVHWDWHHLGLADLLDAAGGTLVPEHLRIGPQDRAAFHAWAMEIADRPTRTRVRAR
;
A
#
# COMPACT_ATOMS: atom_id res chain seq x y z
N MET A 1 13.45 5.57 19.54
CA MET A 1 13.82 6.87 18.93
C MET A 1 12.56 7.46 18.32
N THR A 2 12.00 8.49 18.93
CA THR A 2 10.81 9.21 18.45
C THR A 2 11.22 10.21 17.38
N ARG A 3 10.78 9.96 16.14
CA ARG A 3 10.58 10.96 15.09
C ARG A 3 9.79 10.28 13.96
N ASN A 4 8.49 10.10 14.19
CA ASN A 4 7.55 9.79 13.12
C ASN A 4 6.52 10.92 13.20
N SER A 5 6.60 11.88 12.28
CA SER A 5 5.64 12.97 12.21
C SER A 5 4.35 12.41 11.61
N ASP A 6 3.47 11.90 12.46
CA ASP A 6 2.13 11.44 12.06
C ASP A 6 1.45 12.46 11.13
N PRO A 7 0.59 12.01 10.21
CA PRO A 7 -0.24 12.93 9.45
C PRO A 7 -1.05 13.81 10.41
N VAL A 8 -0.99 15.12 10.19
CA VAL A 8 -1.79 16.11 10.95
C VAL A 8 -2.92 16.59 10.07
N PHE A 9 -4.14 16.32 10.48
CA PHE A 9 -5.35 16.77 9.80
C PHE A 9 -5.64 18.22 10.20
N SER A 10 -5.64 19.13 9.23
CA SER A 10 -6.10 20.52 9.36
C SER A 10 -7.50 20.70 8.76
N ASP A 11 -8.03 21.92 8.82
CA ASP A 11 -9.39 22.24 8.37
C ASP A 11 -9.63 21.97 6.88
N ASP A 12 -8.60 22.02 6.03
CA ASP A 12 -8.71 21.87 4.57
C ASP A 12 -7.62 20.98 3.93
N ALA A 13 -6.70 20.46 4.73
CA ALA A 13 -5.56 19.69 4.25
C ALA A 13 -5.06 18.65 5.28
N VAL A 14 -4.18 17.77 4.82
CA VAL A 14 -3.43 16.84 5.65
C VAL A 14 -1.96 17.13 5.49
N LEU A 15 -1.29 17.45 6.60
CA LEU A 15 0.16 17.60 6.64
C LEU A 15 0.77 16.21 6.75
N LEU A 16 1.43 15.75 5.70
CA LEU A 16 2.05 14.43 5.67
C LEU A 16 3.49 14.50 6.20
N PRO A 17 3.98 13.43 6.84
CA PRO A 17 5.41 13.29 7.09
C PRO A 17 6.20 13.46 5.79
N ARG A 18 7.36 14.13 5.89
CA ARG A 18 8.28 14.29 4.75
C ARG A 18 8.79 12.96 4.20
N GLU A 19 8.81 11.93 5.04
CA GLU A 19 9.20 10.58 4.66
C GLU A 19 7.99 9.87 4.06
N GLY A 20 8.05 9.54 2.75
CA GLY A 20 7.01 8.78 2.05
C GLY A 20 6.02 9.59 1.22
N TRP A 21 6.09 10.93 1.23
CA TRP A 21 5.30 11.80 0.36
C TRP A 21 6.20 12.59 -0.59
N PRO A 22 5.95 12.63 -1.92
CA PRO A 22 6.84 13.26 -2.88
C PRO A 22 6.85 14.79 -2.84
N SER A 23 6.04 15.43 -1.98
CA SER A 23 5.91 16.89 -1.91
C SER A 23 6.09 17.43 -0.50
N ASP A 24 6.76 18.57 -0.36
CA ASP A 24 6.81 19.35 0.88
C ASP A 24 5.47 20.07 1.18
N SER A 25 4.48 19.96 0.29
CA SER A 25 3.20 20.65 0.43
C SER A 25 2.15 19.79 1.14
N PRO A 26 1.26 20.40 1.96
CA PRO A 26 0.08 19.74 2.51
C PRO A 26 -0.73 19.07 1.40
N LEU A 27 -1.34 17.92 1.69
CA LEU A 27 -2.30 17.28 0.80
C LEU A 27 -3.67 17.95 0.99
N PRO A 28 -4.15 18.78 0.04
CA PRO A 28 -5.46 19.41 0.20
C PRO A 28 -6.58 18.37 0.13
N ALA A 29 -7.67 18.58 0.85
CA ALA A 29 -8.83 17.69 0.84
C ALA A 29 -9.35 17.42 -0.59
N ALA A 30 -9.32 18.44 -1.45
CA ALA A 30 -9.72 18.33 -2.85
C ALA A 30 -8.82 17.42 -3.71
N ALA A 31 -7.61 17.10 -3.27
CA ALA A 31 -6.74 16.12 -3.93
C ALA A 31 -6.98 14.69 -3.44
N VAL A 32 -7.80 14.50 -2.40
CA VAL A 32 -8.20 13.17 -1.91
C VAL A 32 -9.40 12.69 -2.70
N ARG A 33 -9.28 11.51 -3.31
CA ARG A 33 -10.32 10.87 -4.10
C ARG A 33 -11.29 10.10 -3.22
N ASP A 34 -10.75 9.29 -2.31
CA ASP A 34 -11.49 8.39 -1.44
C ASP A 34 -10.63 7.95 -0.25
N HIS A 35 -11.24 7.25 0.71
CA HIS A 35 -10.55 6.72 1.88
C HIS A 35 -11.05 5.33 2.26
N ASP A 36 -10.19 4.57 2.95
CA ASP A 36 -10.51 3.29 3.57
C ASP A 36 -9.93 3.26 4.99
N PRO A 37 -10.75 3.52 6.03
CA PRO A 37 -10.29 3.47 7.40
C PRO A 37 -10.04 2.04 7.87
N ASP A 38 -10.59 1.03 7.19
CA ASP A 38 -10.52 -0.39 7.56
C ASP A 38 -9.32 -1.12 6.93
N ALA A 39 -8.61 -0.48 6.01
CA ALA A 39 -7.36 -0.99 5.45
C ALA A 39 -6.28 -1.17 6.53
N SER A 40 -5.25 -1.95 6.19
CA SER A 40 -4.10 -2.23 7.06
C SER A 40 -2.80 -1.73 6.42
N PRO A 41 -2.28 -0.54 6.81
CA PRO A 41 -2.89 0.43 7.72
C PRO A 41 -4.05 1.23 7.05
N PRO A 42 -4.83 2.01 7.83
CA PRO A 42 -5.82 2.92 7.26
C PRO A 42 -5.21 3.81 6.18
N GLU A 43 -5.96 4.13 5.13
CA GLU A 43 -5.40 4.87 4.00
C GLU A 43 -6.37 5.83 3.33
N MET A 44 -5.81 6.87 2.73
CA MET A 44 -6.46 7.71 1.73
C MET A 44 -5.87 7.43 0.36
N ARG A 45 -6.63 7.70 -0.68
CA ARG A 45 -6.11 7.69 -2.05
C ARG A 45 -6.32 9.04 -2.71
N THR A 46 -5.29 9.51 -3.39
CA THR A 46 -5.35 10.76 -4.15
C THR A 46 -6.03 10.59 -5.50
N VAL A 47 -6.41 11.69 -6.13
CA VAL A 47 -6.99 11.68 -7.48
C VAL A 47 -6.00 11.18 -8.54
N GLN A 48 -4.70 11.25 -8.26
CA GLN A 48 -3.61 10.72 -9.08
C GLN A 48 -3.39 9.21 -8.86
N GLY A 49 -3.99 8.62 -7.83
CA GLY A 49 -3.88 7.19 -7.51
C GLY A 49 -2.84 6.84 -6.45
N ASP A 50 -2.14 7.83 -5.89
CA ASP A 50 -1.19 7.59 -4.80
C ASP A 50 -1.92 7.25 -3.49
N THR A 51 -1.41 6.24 -2.79
CA THR A 51 -1.89 5.84 -1.46
C THR A 51 -1.14 6.60 -0.38
N VAL A 52 -1.88 7.15 0.57
CA VAL A 52 -1.37 7.84 1.74
C VAL A 52 -1.79 7.06 2.98
N PHE A 53 -0.81 6.50 3.69
CA PHE A 53 -1.05 5.72 4.90
C PHE A 53 -1.28 6.63 6.10
N VAL A 54 -2.24 6.22 6.93
CA VAL A 54 -2.60 6.88 8.17
C VAL A 54 -2.37 5.88 9.30
N PRO A 55 -1.61 6.23 10.34
CA PRO A 55 -1.44 5.36 11.50
C PRO A 55 -2.78 4.93 12.09
N ALA A 56 -2.90 3.67 12.52
CA ALA A 56 -4.14 3.14 13.06
C ALA A 56 -4.71 3.98 14.22
N ALA A 57 -3.84 4.58 15.03
CA ALA A 57 -4.22 5.48 16.13
C ALA A 57 -4.96 6.75 15.67
N ARG A 58 -4.83 7.14 14.40
CA ARG A 58 -5.44 8.32 13.78
C ARG A 58 -6.68 7.99 12.93
N ARG A 59 -7.16 6.74 12.95
CA ARG A 59 -8.35 6.29 12.18
C ARG A 59 -9.55 7.22 12.37
N THR A 60 -9.89 7.56 13.61
CA THR A 60 -11.03 8.44 13.91
C THR A 60 -10.84 9.89 13.44
N GLU A 61 -9.59 10.34 13.29
CA GLU A 61 -9.29 11.65 12.69
C GLU A 61 -9.48 11.61 11.18
N LEU A 62 -8.99 10.55 10.52
CA LEU A 62 -9.24 10.28 9.10
C LEU A 62 -10.73 10.29 8.77
N GLU A 63 -11.53 9.52 9.51
CA GLU A 63 -12.99 9.43 9.29
C GLU A 63 -13.67 10.79 9.42
N ARG A 64 -13.31 11.57 10.45
CA ARG A 64 -13.87 12.93 10.67
C ARG A 64 -13.48 13.88 9.55
N PHE A 65 -12.21 13.89 9.14
CA PHE A 65 -11.73 14.73 8.05
C PHE A 65 -12.46 14.40 6.75
N CYS A 66 -12.52 13.13 6.37
CA CYS A 66 -13.18 12.71 5.15
C CYS A 66 -14.68 13.02 5.15
N ALA A 67 -15.37 12.82 6.28
CA ALA A 67 -16.78 13.16 6.43
C ALA A 67 -17.03 14.67 6.28
N ALA A 68 -16.18 15.52 6.88
CA ALA A 68 -16.30 16.98 6.81
C ALA A 68 -16.14 17.52 5.38
N HIS A 69 -15.34 16.86 4.55
CA HIS A 69 -15.07 17.25 3.16
C HIS A 69 -15.88 16.49 2.10
N GLY A 70 -16.75 15.57 2.51
CA GLY A 70 -17.51 14.73 1.58
C GLY A 70 -16.66 13.76 0.77
N ILE A 71 -15.48 13.37 1.28
CA ILE A 71 -14.60 12.39 0.65
C ILE A 71 -15.22 11.00 0.83
N PRO A 72 -15.50 10.25 -0.25
CA PRO A 72 -16.22 8.99 -0.17
C PRO A 72 -15.42 7.88 0.53
N LEU A 73 -16.12 7.05 1.30
CA LEU A 73 -15.62 5.77 1.80
C LEU A 73 -15.58 4.74 0.66
N SER A 74 -14.44 4.08 0.47
CA SER A 74 -14.25 3.11 -0.60
C SER A 74 -13.40 1.94 -0.11
N ARG A 75 -14.03 0.79 0.12
CA ARG A 75 -13.32 -0.44 0.48
C ARG A 75 -12.69 -1.07 -0.75
N ARG A 76 -11.36 -1.25 -0.70
CA ARG A 76 -10.56 -1.72 -1.84
C ARG A 76 -10.04 -3.14 -1.57
N PRO A 77 -9.91 -3.98 -2.62
CA PRO A 77 -9.13 -5.20 -2.50
C PRO A 77 -7.68 -4.84 -2.13
N ASP A 78 -7.12 -5.55 -1.15
CA ASP A 78 -5.70 -5.45 -0.83
C ASP A 78 -4.88 -6.31 -1.79
N VAL A 79 -4.58 -5.72 -2.95
CA VAL A 79 -3.82 -6.37 -4.02
C VAL A 79 -2.43 -6.77 -3.56
N TRP A 80 -1.78 -5.93 -2.74
CA TRP A 80 -0.44 -6.24 -2.25
C TRP A 80 -0.48 -7.30 -1.16
N GLY A 81 -1.47 -7.30 -0.27
CA GLY A 81 -1.74 -8.43 0.63
C GLY A 81 -1.78 -9.76 -0.10
N ASP A 82 -2.59 -9.84 -1.16
CA ASP A 82 -2.72 -11.05 -1.97
C ASP A 82 -1.42 -11.41 -2.74
N LEU A 83 -0.69 -10.41 -3.25
CA LEU A 83 0.59 -10.64 -3.95
C LEU A 83 1.67 -11.16 -3.00
N LEU A 84 1.70 -10.66 -1.76
CA LEU A 84 2.77 -10.90 -0.80
C LEU A 84 2.49 -12.07 0.15
N GLU A 85 1.27 -12.63 0.12
CA GLU A 85 0.86 -13.82 0.89
C GLU A 85 1.94 -14.93 0.93
N PRO A 86 2.61 -15.32 -0.19
CA PRO A 86 3.62 -16.39 -0.16
C PRO A 86 4.91 -16.07 0.61
N PHE A 87 5.10 -14.82 1.07
CA PHE A 87 6.27 -14.40 1.84
C PHE A 87 6.02 -14.30 3.34
N LEU A 88 4.78 -14.55 3.78
CA LEU A 88 4.45 -14.72 5.19
C LEU A 88 5.08 -16.00 5.74
N ASP A 89 5.39 -16.00 7.03
CA ASP A 89 5.85 -17.20 7.75
C ASP A 89 4.65 -18.13 8.11
N THR A 90 3.78 -18.35 7.12
CA THR A 90 2.54 -19.13 7.21
C THR A 90 2.45 -20.11 6.04
N THR A 91 1.94 -21.32 6.30
CA THR A 91 1.69 -22.31 5.24
C THR A 91 0.29 -22.13 4.69
N PHE A 92 0.20 -21.96 3.37
CA PHE A 92 -1.07 -21.87 2.65
C PHE A 92 -1.39 -23.18 1.93
N THR A 93 -2.65 -23.59 1.98
CA THR A 93 -3.12 -24.74 1.21
C THR A 93 -3.27 -24.37 -0.27
N ALA A 94 -3.36 -25.37 -1.15
CA ALA A 94 -3.65 -25.14 -2.57
C ALA A 94 -4.99 -24.42 -2.80
N ALA A 95 -5.97 -24.62 -1.90
CA ALA A 95 -7.25 -23.94 -1.96
C ALA A 95 -7.11 -22.44 -1.63
N ASP A 96 -6.32 -22.11 -0.61
CA ASP A 96 -6.03 -20.71 -0.24
C ASP A 96 -5.34 -20.00 -1.41
N GLN A 97 -4.29 -20.62 -1.97
CA GLN A 97 -3.55 -20.07 -3.11
C GLN A 97 -4.46 -19.84 -4.32
N ALA A 98 -5.36 -20.78 -4.63
CA ALA A 98 -6.31 -20.63 -5.72
C ALA A 98 -7.29 -19.46 -5.48
N GLN A 99 -7.75 -19.28 -4.25
CA GLN A 99 -8.61 -18.16 -3.88
C GLN A 99 -7.89 -16.82 -4.02
N THR A 100 -6.63 -16.76 -3.59
CA THR A 100 -5.77 -15.57 -3.73
C THR A 100 -5.56 -15.21 -5.20
N LEU A 101 -5.26 -16.20 -6.07
CA LEU A 101 -5.14 -15.97 -7.51
C LEU A 101 -6.45 -15.47 -8.15
N ASP A 102 -7.59 -15.97 -7.70
CA ASP A 102 -8.90 -15.51 -8.17
C ASP A 102 -9.22 -14.06 -7.73
N ARG A 103 -8.84 -13.65 -6.50
CA ARG A 103 -8.91 -12.25 -6.08
C ARG A 103 -8.01 -11.35 -6.93
N LEU A 104 -6.77 -11.76 -7.21
CA LEU A 104 -5.83 -11.04 -8.07
C LEU A 104 -6.34 -10.93 -9.52
N ALA A 105 -6.94 -11.99 -10.06
CA ALA A 105 -7.54 -11.96 -11.38
C ALA A 105 -8.69 -10.94 -11.47
N ARG A 106 -9.55 -10.87 -10.44
CA ARG A 106 -10.59 -9.82 -10.34
C ARG A 106 -10.02 -8.41 -10.21
N ALA A 107 -8.84 -8.26 -9.63
CA ALA A 107 -8.10 -7.00 -9.58
C ALA A 107 -7.46 -6.63 -10.94
N GLY A 108 -7.48 -7.52 -11.92
CA GLY A 108 -6.92 -7.31 -13.26
C GLY A 108 -5.48 -7.82 -13.42
N LEU A 109 -5.01 -8.69 -12.53
CA LEU A 109 -3.68 -9.31 -12.58
C LEU A 109 -3.78 -10.76 -13.06
N GLY A 110 -3.15 -11.05 -14.20
CA GLY A 110 -3.07 -12.42 -14.73
C GLY A 110 -2.04 -13.28 -13.99
N ALA A 111 -2.18 -14.61 -14.03
CA ALA A 111 -1.29 -15.52 -13.31
C ALA A 111 0.20 -15.36 -13.68
N ALA A 112 0.52 -15.12 -14.95
CA ALA A 112 1.90 -14.88 -15.41
C ALA A 112 2.46 -13.58 -14.79
N GLU A 113 1.70 -12.49 -14.83
CA GLU A 113 2.10 -11.22 -14.24
C GLU A 113 2.25 -11.33 -12.71
N VAL A 114 1.37 -12.06 -12.03
CA VAL A 114 1.51 -12.35 -10.59
C VAL A 114 2.81 -13.08 -10.30
N ALA A 115 3.19 -14.06 -11.12
CA ALA A 115 4.47 -14.77 -10.97
C ALA A 115 5.65 -13.82 -11.15
N ASP A 116 5.65 -12.99 -12.20
CA ASP A 116 6.71 -12.02 -12.48
C ASP A 116 6.86 -10.98 -11.35
N ILE A 117 5.74 -10.48 -10.82
CA ILE A 117 5.75 -9.54 -9.69
C ILE A 117 6.36 -10.21 -8.46
N ARG A 118 5.92 -11.45 -8.14
CA ARG A 118 6.42 -12.21 -6.98
C ARG A 118 7.89 -12.57 -7.12
N GLU A 119 8.35 -12.90 -8.32
CA GLU A 119 9.77 -13.10 -8.60
C GLU A 119 10.58 -11.83 -8.32
N ARG A 120 10.10 -10.69 -8.82
CA ARG A 120 10.74 -9.38 -8.64
C ARG A 120 10.87 -8.97 -7.17
N VAL A 121 9.81 -9.10 -6.38
CA VAL A 121 9.80 -8.63 -4.97
C VAL A 121 10.22 -9.70 -3.97
N GLY A 122 10.31 -10.97 -4.38
CA GLY A 122 10.52 -12.09 -3.48
C GLY A 122 11.80 -12.02 -2.64
N PRO A 123 12.98 -11.73 -3.22
CA PRO A 123 14.21 -11.57 -2.43
C PRO A 123 14.10 -10.46 -1.38
N LEU A 124 13.52 -9.32 -1.77
CA LEU A 124 13.29 -8.17 -0.90
C LEU A 124 12.37 -8.53 0.28
N MET A 125 11.22 -9.12 -0.01
CA MET A 125 10.19 -9.41 0.99
C MET A 125 10.56 -10.56 1.92
N ARG A 126 11.27 -11.59 1.43
CA ARG A 126 11.82 -12.63 2.32
C ARG A 126 12.84 -12.07 3.30
N ALA A 127 13.72 -11.17 2.84
CA ALA A 127 14.68 -10.53 3.72
C ALA A 127 13.99 -9.62 4.75
N TYR A 128 12.99 -8.84 4.32
CA TYR A 128 12.18 -8.02 5.22
C TYR A 128 11.46 -8.86 6.28
N ASN A 129 10.78 -9.94 5.86
CA ASN A 129 10.00 -10.75 6.79
C ASN A 129 10.87 -11.60 7.71
N SER A 130 12.11 -11.95 7.32
CA SER A 130 13.06 -12.64 8.22
C SER A 130 13.42 -11.83 9.48
N VAL A 131 13.15 -10.53 9.48
CA VAL A 131 13.34 -9.63 10.63
C VAL A 131 12.04 -9.45 11.43
N HIS A 132 10.89 -9.42 10.75
CA HIS A 132 9.59 -9.12 11.36
C HIS A 132 8.84 -10.38 11.83
N TRP A 133 9.11 -11.53 11.21
CA TRP A 133 8.40 -12.80 11.41
C TRP A 133 6.89 -12.65 11.33
N ASP A 134 6.41 -11.88 10.36
CA ASP A 134 4.99 -11.68 10.17
C ASP A 134 4.36 -12.95 9.57
N TRP A 135 3.38 -13.45 10.31
CA TRP A 135 2.55 -14.60 10.01
C TRP A 135 1.15 -14.23 9.49
N HIS A 136 0.75 -12.95 9.58
CA HIS A 136 -0.62 -12.52 9.38
C HIS A 136 -0.82 -11.66 8.14
N HIS A 137 0.02 -10.64 7.92
CA HIS A 137 -0.20 -9.68 6.83
C HIS A 137 1.08 -9.00 6.38
N LEU A 138 1.22 -8.85 5.05
CA LEU A 138 2.22 -7.99 4.42
C LEU A 138 1.52 -7.21 3.32
N GLY A 139 1.50 -5.89 3.40
CA GLY A 139 0.79 -5.02 2.46
C GLY A 139 1.70 -4.11 1.66
N LEU A 140 1.10 -3.11 0.99
CA LEU A 140 1.85 -2.09 0.26
C LEU A 140 2.77 -1.28 1.18
N ALA A 141 2.32 -0.97 2.39
CA ALA A 141 3.13 -0.24 3.38
C ALA A 141 4.43 -1.00 3.69
N ASP A 142 4.36 -2.30 3.93
CA ASP A 142 5.51 -3.17 4.19
C ASP A 142 6.45 -3.25 2.98
N LEU A 143 5.90 -3.35 1.77
CA LEU A 143 6.71 -3.36 0.55
C LEU A 143 7.52 -2.07 0.40
N LEU A 144 6.90 -0.93 0.67
CA LEU A 144 7.55 0.37 0.56
C LEU A 144 8.56 0.59 1.68
N ASP A 145 8.27 0.14 2.91
CA ASP A 145 9.24 0.17 4.00
C ASP A 145 10.44 -0.76 3.70
N ALA A 146 10.20 -1.96 3.19
CA ALA A 146 11.26 -2.86 2.74
C ALA A 146 12.16 -2.22 1.68
N ALA A 147 11.57 -1.52 0.71
CA ALA A 147 12.31 -0.85 -0.37
C ALA A 147 13.07 0.40 0.08
N GLY A 148 12.56 1.14 1.06
CA GLY A 148 13.13 2.39 1.56
C GLY A 148 14.09 2.23 2.74
N GLY A 149 13.87 1.20 3.56
CA GLY A 149 14.47 1.02 4.88
C GLY A 149 15.85 0.38 4.89
N THR A 150 16.40 0.25 6.11
CA THR A 150 17.72 -0.34 6.36
C THR A 150 17.66 -1.78 6.86
N LEU A 151 16.47 -2.34 7.07
CA LEU A 151 16.27 -3.68 7.64
C LEU A 151 16.64 -4.79 6.63
N VAL A 152 16.48 -4.52 5.34
CA VAL A 152 16.88 -5.44 4.26
C VAL A 152 18.40 -5.31 4.02
N PRO A 153 19.14 -6.41 3.73
CA PRO A 153 20.54 -6.34 3.31
C PRO A 153 20.77 -5.46 2.08
N GLU A 154 21.84 -4.67 2.05
CA GLU A 154 22.09 -3.66 1.01
C GLU A 154 22.00 -4.19 -0.43
N HIS A 155 22.54 -5.38 -0.69
CA HIS A 155 22.54 -6.00 -2.03
C HIS A 155 21.15 -6.42 -2.55
N LEU A 156 20.13 -6.45 -1.67
CA LEU A 156 18.73 -6.75 -2.03
C LEU A 156 17.86 -5.49 -2.05
N ARG A 157 18.38 -4.34 -1.63
CA ARG A 157 17.61 -3.09 -1.59
C ARG A 157 17.41 -2.53 -2.99
N ILE A 158 16.32 -1.79 -3.14
CA ILE A 158 16.10 -0.96 -4.32
C ILE A 158 17.07 0.22 -4.28
N GLY A 159 17.91 0.32 -5.32
CA GLY A 159 18.90 1.38 -5.45
C GLY A 159 18.26 2.77 -5.43
N PRO A 160 18.92 3.80 -4.86
CA PRO A 160 18.33 5.13 -4.71
C PRO A 160 17.75 5.72 -6.00
N GLN A 161 18.40 5.48 -7.14
CA GLN A 161 17.97 5.93 -8.46
C GLN A 161 16.67 5.27 -8.95
N ASP A 162 16.37 4.06 -8.45
CA ASP A 162 15.23 3.25 -8.90
C ASP A 162 14.02 3.37 -7.95
N ARG A 163 14.20 3.95 -6.75
CA ARG A 163 13.16 4.04 -5.71
C ARG A 163 11.90 4.75 -6.18
N ALA A 164 12.04 5.88 -6.88
CA ALA A 164 10.89 6.62 -7.39
C ALA A 164 10.08 5.80 -8.41
N ALA A 165 10.77 5.09 -9.31
CA ALA A 165 10.13 4.21 -10.29
C ALA A 165 9.48 3.00 -9.62
N PHE A 166 10.14 2.42 -8.61
CA PHE A 166 9.59 1.31 -7.82
C PHE A 166 8.34 1.75 -7.04
N HIS A 167 8.37 2.91 -6.39
CA HIS A 167 7.23 3.48 -5.68
C HIS A 167 6.05 3.70 -6.63
N ALA A 168 6.28 4.37 -7.77
CA ALA A 168 5.23 4.61 -8.76
C ALA A 168 4.63 3.30 -9.30
N TRP A 169 5.47 2.29 -9.55
CA TRP A 169 5.03 0.96 -9.96
C TRP A 169 4.18 0.26 -8.88
N ALA A 170 4.58 0.37 -7.61
CA ALA A 170 3.84 -0.21 -6.51
C ALA A 170 2.45 0.44 -6.32
N MET A 171 2.39 1.76 -6.41
CA MET A 171 1.12 2.53 -6.37
C MET A 171 0.22 2.19 -7.55
N GLU A 172 0.78 2.05 -8.76
CA GLU A 172 0.04 1.67 -9.96
C GLU A 172 -0.69 0.33 -9.76
N ILE A 173 0.01 -0.69 -9.28
CA ILE A 173 -0.56 -2.01 -9.00
C ILE A 173 -1.67 -1.92 -7.95
N ALA A 174 -1.45 -1.16 -6.87
CA ALA A 174 -2.44 -0.99 -5.80
C ALA A 174 -3.73 -0.29 -6.26
N ASP A 175 -3.65 0.54 -7.31
CA ASP A 175 -4.82 1.26 -7.85
C ASP A 175 -5.54 0.53 -8.99
N ARG A 176 -4.99 -0.57 -9.52
CA ARG A 176 -5.59 -1.32 -10.63
C ARG A 176 -7.07 -1.72 -10.45
N PRO A 177 -7.54 -2.19 -9.28
CA PRO A 177 -8.95 -2.57 -9.10
C PRO A 177 -9.94 -1.45 -9.43
N THR A 178 -9.51 -0.18 -9.33
CA THR A 178 -10.37 0.97 -9.64
C THR A 178 -10.54 1.15 -11.14
N ARG A 179 -9.51 0.85 -11.93
CA ARG A 179 -9.52 0.98 -13.40
C ARG A 179 -10.34 -0.12 -14.07
N THR A 180 -10.33 -1.33 -13.53
CA THR A 180 -11.16 -2.45 -14.02
C THR A 180 -12.65 -2.19 -13.82
N ARG A 181 -13.04 -1.51 -12.73
CA ARG A 181 -14.45 -1.13 -12.49
C ARG A 181 -14.99 -0.09 -13.46
N VAL A 182 -14.15 0.80 -13.99
CA VAL A 182 -14.55 1.82 -14.98
C VAL A 182 -14.87 1.20 -16.34
N ARG A 183 -14.21 0.09 -16.71
CA ARG A 183 -14.44 -0.60 -18.00
C ARG A 183 -15.65 -1.54 -18.03
N ALA A 184 -16.26 -1.80 -16.87
CA ALA A 184 -17.40 -2.72 -16.74
C ALA A 184 -18.76 -1.99 -16.65
N ARG A 185 -18.81 -0.69 -16.96
CA ARG A 185 -20.02 0.14 -17.08
C ARG A 185 -20.17 0.64 -18.51
#